data_AF-A0A7K0C7Q6-F1
#
_entry.id   AF-A0A7K0C7Q6-F1
#
_cell.length_a   1.000
_cell.length_b   1.000
_cell.length_c   1.000
_cell.angle_alpha   90.00
_cell.angle_beta   90.00
_cell.angle_gamma   90.00
#
_symmetry.space_group_name_H-M   'P 1'
#
loop_
_entity.id
_entity.type
_entity.pdbx_description
1 polymer ?
#
loop_
_entity_poly.entity_id
_entity_poly.type
_entity_poly.pdbx_seq_one_letter_code
_entity_poly.pdbx_strand_id
1 'polypeptide(L)'
;MELNLDLRLPRDAASVPAVRQVLDSALHALGVEDGIRDDIQLMLTEACSNVIRHAQAGDDYTVRVTIVGERCLIKVIDSGHGFEPGEHGAGEHGEADLGAESGRGLMIMQALADDVRFRTFPEQGALVALVKQLRYGADTIGAKLAEPGEDEQAGGKVRPMSGADPELEVFAGRLFDLARTGQADQLAAYVDAGVPADLTNEMGDTLLMLAAYHGHAGTVRALAERGADVERENDRGQRPLAGAVFKKEPEVVRTLLDLGADPRAGDPSAAETAKMFGHAEFLEWFGEPRPATPAHGG
;
A
#
# COMPACT_ATOMS: atom_id res chain seq x y z
N MET A 1 8.56 20.96 -0.40
CA MET A 1 8.98 20.76 -1.81
C MET A 1 8.80 19.30 -2.18
N GLU A 2 8.42 19.01 -3.42
CA GLU A 2 8.41 17.67 -4.01
C GLU A 2 9.31 17.64 -5.25
N LEU A 3 10.20 16.64 -5.34
CA LEU A 3 11.01 16.37 -6.51
C LEU A 3 10.71 14.96 -7.02
N ASN A 4 10.38 14.85 -8.30
CA ASN A 4 10.09 13.59 -8.97
C ASN A 4 11.07 13.37 -10.13
N LEU A 5 11.69 12.20 -10.16
CA LEU A 5 12.54 11.71 -11.25
C LEU A 5 11.90 10.43 -11.78
N ASP A 6 11.64 10.38 -13.08
CA ASP A 6 11.09 9.20 -13.75
C ASP A 6 11.97 8.84 -14.94
N LEU A 7 12.60 7.66 -14.87
CA LEU A 7 13.58 7.20 -15.83
C LEU A 7 13.18 5.84 -16.35
N ARG A 8 12.67 5.81 -17.59
CA ARG A 8 12.49 4.59 -18.37
C ARG A 8 13.79 4.25 -19.07
N LEU A 9 14.34 3.09 -18.77
CA LEU A 9 15.71 2.71 -19.11
C LEU A 9 15.71 1.37 -19.88
N PRO A 10 16.57 1.21 -20.90
CA PRO A 10 16.77 -0.07 -21.54
C PRO A 10 17.38 -1.07 -20.55
N ARG A 11 17.14 -2.36 -20.74
CA ARG A 11 17.67 -3.42 -19.86
C ARG A 11 19.13 -3.76 -20.19
N ASP A 12 20.01 -2.78 -20.07
CA ASP A 12 21.45 -2.96 -20.24
C ASP A 12 22.25 -2.54 -19.00
N ALA A 13 23.49 -3.03 -18.91
CA ALA A 13 24.38 -2.73 -17.79
C ALA A 13 24.80 -1.24 -17.71
N ALA A 14 24.65 -0.48 -18.81
CA ALA A 14 24.99 0.94 -18.83
C ALA A 14 23.89 1.82 -18.20
N SER A 15 22.67 1.28 -18.05
CA SER A 15 21.54 1.97 -17.44
C SER A 15 21.68 2.19 -15.94
N VAL A 16 22.37 1.27 -15.23
CA VAL A 16 22.61 1.39 -13.77
C VAL A 16 23.53 2.58 -13.45
N PRO A 17 24.71 2.75 -14.06
CA PRO A 17 25.53 3.94 -13.89
C PRO A 17 24.81 5.24 -14.24
N ALA A 18 23.97 5.24 -15.28
CA ALA A 18 23.24 6.43 -15.73
C ALA A 18 22.22 6.90 -14.67
N VAL A 19 21.38 6.00 -14.16
CA VAL A 19 20.38 6.36 -13.13
C VAL A 19 21.05 6.79 -11.83
N ARG A 20 22.15 6.14 -11.46
CA ARG A 20 22.99 6.50 -10.33
C ARG A 20 23.50 7.94 -10.43
N GLN A 21 24.08 8.30 -11.58
CA GLN A 21 24.63 9.63 -11.80
C GLN A 21 23.55 10.71 -11.77
N VAL A 22 22.40 10.46 -12.39
CA VAL A 22 21.26 11.41 -12.38
C VAL A 22 20.77 11.64 -10.95
N LEU A 23 20.54 10.56 -10.20
CA LEU A 23 20.05 10.66 -8.83
C LEU A 23 21.08 11.30 -7.89
N ASP A 24 22.36 10.95 -8.00
CA ASP A 24 23.41 11.54 -7.16
C ASP A 24 23.54 13.04 -7.41
N SER A 25 23.50 13.47 -8.67
CA SER A 25 23.54 14.89 -9.02
C SER A 25 22.37 15.65 -8.41
N ALA A 26 21.16 15.07 -8.43
CA ALA A 26 19.98 15.67 -7.81
C ALA A 26 20.12 15.76 -6.29
N LEU A 27 20.51 14.68 -5.62
CA LEU A 27 20.70 14.65 -4.16
C LEU A 27 21.82 15.60 -3.71
N HIS A 28 22.91 15.69 -4.48
CA HIS A 28 23.99 16.63 -4.23
C HIS A 28 23.51 18.08 -4.33
N ALA A 29 22.73 18.42 -5.37
CA ALA A 29 22.18 19.75 -5.54
C ALA A 29 21.22 20.14 -4.40
N LEU A 30 20.50 19.16 -3.84
CA LEU A 30 19.67 19.35 -2.64
C LEU A 30 20.50 19.48 -1.35
N GLY A 31 21.78 19.13 -1.39
CA GLY A 31 22.67 19.17 -0.23
C GLY A 31 22.44 18.02 0.75
N VAL A 32 22.01 16.86 0.26
CA VAL A 32 21.89 15.64 1.06
C VAL A 32 23.28 15.19 1.52
N GLU A 33 23.39 14.79 2.79
CA GLU A 33 24.64 14.29 3.39
C GLU A 33 25.25 13.15 2.57
N ASP A 34 26.58 13.21 2.37
CA ASP A 34 27.33 12.27 1.53
C ASP A 34 27.08 10.81 1.89
N GLY A 35 27.07 10.46 3.19
CA GLY A 35 26.80 9.10 3.63
C GLY A 35 25.41 8.59 3.25
N ILE A 36 24.38 9.45 3.27
CA ILE A 36 23.02 9.07 2.84
C ILE A 36 22.97 8.92 1.31
N ARG A 37 23.70 9.77 0.57
CA ARG A 37 23.82 9.63 -0.88
C ARG A 37 24.50 8.32 -1.24
N ASP A 38 25.60 7.97 -0.58
CA ASP A 38 26.30 6.70 -0.79
C ASP A 38 25.40 5.49 -0.51
N ASP A 39 24.64 5.53 0.59
CA ASP A 39 23.64 4.49 0.92
C ASP A 39 22.62 4.35 -0.22
N ILE A 40 22.03 5.46 -0.68
CA ILE A 40 21.05 5.48 -1.77
C ILE A 40 21.64 4.91 -3.06
N GLN A 41 22.86 5.30 -3.39
CA GLN A 41 23.56 4.83 -4.58
C GLN A 41 23.81 3.31 -4.53
N LEU A 42 24.18 2.79 -3.36
CA LEU A 42 24.40 1.36 -3.16
C LEU A 42 23.08 0.58 -3.23
N MET A 43 22.03 1.03 -2.56
CA MET A 43 20.70 0.40 -2.61
C MET A 43 20.11 0.39 -4.03
N LEU A 44 20.20 1.50 -4.75
CA LEU A 44 19.72 1.63 -6.13
C LEU A 44 20.45 0.66 -7.07
N THR A 45 21.74 0.43 -6.84
CA THR A 45 22.55 -0.51 -7.63
C THR A 45 22.07 -1.94 -7.45
N GLU A 46 21.84 -2.35 -6.21
CA GLU A 46 21.35 -3.69 -5.90
C GLU A 46 19.93 -3.91 -6.44
N ALA A 47 19.04 -2.92 -6.27
CA ALA A 47 17.68 -2.98 -6.78
C ALA A 47 17.63 -3.12 -8.31
N CYS A 48 18.36 -2.27 -9.04
CA CYS A 48 18.41 -2.32 -10.50
C CYS A 48 19.12 -3.58 -11.01
N SER A 49 20.22 -4.01 -10.36
CA SER A 49 20.98 -5.19 -10.76
C SER A 49 20.19 -6.49 -10.54
N ASN A 50 19.35 -6.55 -9.50
CA ASN A 50 18.45 -7.67 -9.28
C ASN A 50 17.34 -7.74 -10.34
N VAL A 51 16.80 -6.59 -10.76
CA VAL A 51 15.85 -6.51 -11.88
C VAL A 51 16.50 -6.95 -13.20
N ILE A 52 17.74 -6.52 -13.48
CA ILE A 52 18.46 -6.88 -14.70
C ILE A 52 18.78 -8.39 -14.76
N ARG A 53 19.19 -9.01 -13.63
CA ARG A 53 19.66 -10.41 -13.60
C ARG A 53 18.56 -11.48 -13.70
N HIS A 54 17.33 -11.19 -13.28
CA HIS A 54 16.36 -12.26 -12.96
C HIS A 54 15.06 -12.28 -13.76
N ALA A 55 14.81 -11.36 -14.67
CA ALA A 55 13.58 -11.39 -15.49
C ALA A 55 13.85 -11.86 -16.93
N GLN A 56 12.92 -12.65 -17.49
CA GLN A 56 12.92 -13.05 -18.90
C GLN A 56 12.68 -11.84 -19.83
N ALA A 57 12.97 -12.00 -21.13
CA ALA A 57 13.06 -10.93 -22.13
C ALA A 57 11.91 -9.89 -22.06
N GLY A 58 12.25 -8.68 -21.62
CA GLY A 58 11.47 -7.45 -21.76
C GLY A 58 12.36 -6.33 -22.28
N ASP A 59 11.77 -5.25 -22.82
CA ASP A 59 12.53 -4.20 -23.52
C ASP A 59 13.09 -3.11 -22.57
N ASP A 60 12.44 -2.85 -21.43
CA ASP A 60 12.78 -1.75 -20.51
C ASP A 60 12.41 -2.03 -19.03
N TYR A 61 12.92 -1.16 -18.15
CA TYR A 61 12.50 -1.04 -16.76
C TYR A 61 12.44 0.45 -16.36
N THR A 62 11.68 0.78 -15.32
CA THR A 62 11.48 2.16 -14.85
C THR A 62 12.05 2.34 -13.45
N VAL A 63 12.81 3.42 -13.25
CA VAL A 63 13.19 3.89 -11.91
C VAL A 63 12.48 5.21 -11.64
N ARG A 64 11.61 5.20 -10.63
CA ARG A 64 10.92 6.39 -10.14
C ARG A 64 11.46 6.78 -8.78
N VAL A 65 11.92 8.03 -8.63
CA VAL A 65 12.38 8.58 -7.36
C VAL A 65 11.56 9.79 -6.98
N THR A 66 11.00 9.78 -5.78
CA THR A 66 10.20 10.87 -5.21
C THR A 66 10.86 11.35 -3.92
N ILE A 67 11.13 12.64 -3.82
CA ILE A 67 11.65 13.28 -2.61
C ILE A 67 10.62 14.29 -2.08
N VAL A 68 10.14 14.06 -0.87
CA VAL A 68 9.19 14.95 -0.18
C VAL A 68 9.71 15.23 1.22
N GLY A 69 10.02 16.50 1.50
CA GLY A 69 10.63 16.90 2.77
C GLY A 69 11.94 16.12 3.00
N GLU A 70 12.01 15.39 4.10
CA GLU A 70 13.17 14.56 4.47
C GLU A 70 13.05 13.11 4.00
N ARG A 71 12.15 12.77 3.06
CA ARG A 71 11.93 11.38 2.65
C ARG A 71 12.22 11.17 1.17
N CYS A 72 13.05 10.19 0.85
CA CYS A 72 13.31 9.69 -0.51
C CYS A 72 12.66 8.32 -0.68
N LEU A 73 11.80 8.18 -1.70
CA LEU A 73 11.19 6.93 -2.12
C LEU A 73 11.71 6.56 -3.49
N ILE A 74 12.29 5.37 -3.62
CA ILE A 74 12.80 4.83 -4.88
C ILE A 74 11.94 3.61 -5.23
N LYS A 75 11.38 3.58 -6.44
CA LYS A 75 10.67 2.44 -7.01
C LYS A 75 11.41 1.98 -8.26
N VAL A 76 11.84 0.72 -8.27
CA VAL A 76 12.36 0.05 -9.47
C VAL A 76 11.27 -0.90 -9.94
N ILE A 77 10.73 -0.62 -11.12
CA ILE A 77 9.60 -1.32 -11.72
C ILE A 77 10.10 -2.03 -12.98
N ASP A 78 9.99 -3.35 -13.01
CA ASP A 78 10.22 -4.13 -14.22
C ASP A 78 8.90 -4.43 -14.91
N SER A 79 8.82 -4.19 -16.22
CA SER A 79 7.63 -4.40 -17.05
C SER A 79 7.49 -5.85 -17.55
N GLY A 80 8.44 -6.75 -17.22
CA GLY A 80 8.52 -8.13 -17.73
C GLY A 80 7.61 -9.15 -17.02
N HIS A 81 7.79 -10.44 -17.26
CA HIS A 81 7.02 -11.50 -16.57
C HIS A 81 7.61 -11.85 -15.20
N GLY A 82 7.51 -10.95 -14.24
CA GLY A 82 7.76 -11.25 -12.82
C GLY A 82 9.14 -11.87 -12.50
N PHE A 83 9.22 -12.46 -11.31
CA PHE A 83 10.32 -13.26 -10.78
C PHE A 83 9.72 -14.63 -10.50
N GLU A 84 10.16 -15.69 -11.19
CA GLU A 84 9.74 -17.04 -10.82
C GLU A 84 10.54 -17.51 -9.59
N PRO A 85 9.90 -17.78 -8.44
CA PRO A 85 10.57 -18.47 -7.36
C PRO A 85 10.63 -19.96 -7.72
N GLY A 86 11.60 -20.33 -8.55
CA GLY A 86 12.03 -21.71 -8.73
C GLY A 86 11.54 -22.40 -10.00
N GLU A 87 12.30 -22.24 -11.08
CA GLU A 87 12.55 -23.37 -11.98
C GLU A 87 13.77 -24.14 -11.45
N HIS A 88 13.54 -25.02 -10.47
CA HIS A 88 14.27 -26.27 -10.38
C HIS A 88 13.25 -27.37 -10.60
N GLY A 89 13.41 -28.07 -11.72
CA GLY A 89 12.51 -29.13 -12.16
C GLY A 89 12.26 -30.17 -11.06
N ALA A 90 11.07 -30.74 -11.10
CA ALA A 90 10.64 -31.87 -10.30
C ALA A 90 11.74 -32.95 -10.21
N GLY A 91 12.36 -33.07 -9.05
CA GLY A 91 13.42 -34.05 -8.82
C GLY A 91 13.94 -34.00 -7.39
N GLU A 92 13.33 -34.84 -6.55
CA GLU A 92 13.89 -35.45 -5.34
C GLU A 92 14.29 -34.55 -4.14
N HIS A 93 13.90 -35.01 -2.95
CA HIS A 93 14.19 -34.41 -1.66
C HIS A 93 15.66 -33.99 -1.50
N GLY A 94 15.91 -32.69 -1.38
CA GLY A 94 17.19 -32.11 -0.95
C GLY A 94 16.99 -30.68 -0.45
N GLU A 95 17.46 -30.39 0.76
CA GLU A 95 17.57 -29.02 1.29
C GLU A 95 18.19 -28.12 0.22
N ALA A 96 17.48 -27.06 -0.16
CA ALA A 96 17.98 -26.10 -1.15
C ALA A 96 19.28 -25.48 -0.61
N ASP A 97 20.38 -25.73 -1.32
CA ASP A 97 21.66 -25.06 -1.09
C ASP A 97 21.49 -23.56 -1.40
N LEU A 98 21.30 -22.79 -0.32
CA LEU A 98 21.24 -21.33 -0.33
C LEU A 98 22.64 -20.77 -0.65
N GLY A 99 22.99 -20.75 -1.93
CA GLY A 99 24.21 -20.14 -2.44
C GLY A 99 24.30 -18.64 -2.12
N ALA A 100 25.38 -18.26 -1.45
CA ALA A 100 25.60 -17.02 -0.70
C ALA A 100 25.58 -15.66 -1.47
N GLU A 101 25.14 -15.58 -2.73
CA GLU A 101 25.17 -14.34 -3.52
C GLU A 101 23.80 -13.70 -3.78
N SER A 102 22.72 -14.49 -3.91
CA SER A 102 21.36 -13.95 -4.13
C SER A 102 20.81 -13.20 -2.90
N GLY A 103 21.23 -13.60 -1.69
CA GLY A 103 20.83 -12.94 -0.44
C GLY A 103 21.60 -11.66 -0.10
N ARG A 104 22.79 -11.44 -0.68
CA ARG A 104 23.66 -10.30 -0.29
C ARG A 104 23.07 -8.95 -0.68
N GLY A 105 22.57 -8.83 -1.92
CA GLY A 105 21.94 -7.58 -2.38
C GLY A 105 20.70 -7.23 -1.55
N LEU A 106 19.93 -8.24 -1.15
CA LEU A 106 18.78 -8.08 -0.25
C LEU A 106 19.21 -7.59 1.15
N MET A 107 20.22 -8.22 1.73
CA MET A 107 20.77 -7.82 3.04
C MET A 107 21.33 -6.39 3.01
N ILE A 108 21.97 -6.00 1.91
CA ILE A 108 22.47 -4.63 1.71
C ILE A 108 21.31 -3.64 1.66
N MET A 109 20.27 -3.91 0.87
CA MET A 109 19.10 -3.02 0.81
C MET A 109 18.39 -2.91 2.17
N GLN A 110 18.19 -4.01 2.87
CA GLN A 110 17.54 -4.02 4.19
C GLN A 110 18.38 -3.36 5.29
N ALA A 111 19.71 -3.39 5.18
CA ALA A 111 20.58 -2.72 6.14
C ALA A 111 20.63 -1.20 5.95
N LEU A 112 20.41 -0.73 4.72
CA LEU A 112 20.60 0.67 4.36
C LEU A 112 19.28 1.45 4.24
N ALA A 113 18.16 0.82 3.89
CA ALA A 113 16.88 1.50 3.78
C ALA A 113 16.16 1.54 5.13
N ASP A 114 15.34 2.57 5.34
CA ASP A 114 14.44 2.62 6.49
C ASP A 114 13.19 1.75 6.27
N ASP A 115 12.80 1.53 5.01
CA ASP A 115 11.76 0.56 4.62
C ASP A 115 12.13 -0.06 3.27
N VAL A 116 11.93 -1.37 3.15
CA VAL A 116 12.16 -2.12 1.91
C VAL A 116 10.95 -3.01 1.64
N ARG A 117 10.39 -2.91 0.44
CA ARG A 117 9.29 -3.78 -0.02
C ARG A 117 9.60 -4.36 -1.37
N PHE A 118 9.42 -5.67 -1.49
CA PHE A 118 9.52 -6.40 -2.75
C PHE A 118 8.14 -6.91 -3.12
N ARG A 119 7.79 -6.75 -4.39
CA ARG A 119 6.60 -7.35 -4.96
C ARG A 119 6.96 -8.01 -6.27
N THR A 120 6.41 -9.17 -6.49
CA THR A 120 6.49 -9.84 -7.78
C THR A 120 5.08 -10.11 -8.24
N PHE A 121 4.79 -9.75 -9.48
CA PHE A 121 3.54 -10.02 -10.14
C PHE A 121 3.80 -11.07 -11.22
N PRO A 122 3.21 -12.28 -11.11
CA PRO A 122 3.22 -13.24 -12.19
C PRO A 122 2.73 -12.56 -13.48
N GLU A 123 3.51 -12.69 -14.54
CA GLU A 123 3.26 -12.10 -15.86
C GLU A 123 3.27 -10.55 -15.96
N GLN A 124 3.36 -9.80 -14.85
CA GLN A 124 3.29 -8.32 -14.84
C GLN A 124 4.50 -7.62 -14.20
N GLY A 125 5.51 -8.37 -13.74
CA GLY A 125 6.83 -7.82 -13.45
C GLY A 125 7.19 -7.79 -11.98
N ALA A 126 8.24 -7.04 -11.65
CA ALA A 126 8.75 -6.93 -10.28
C ALA A 126 8.81 -5.46 -9.85
N LEU A 127 8.43 -5.20 -8.61
CA LEU A 127 8.55 -3.89 -7.97
C LEU A 127 9.45 -4.01 -6.75
N VAL A 128 10.53 -3.22 -6.74
CA VAL A 128 11.34 -2.97 -5.55
C VAL A 128 11.06 -1.54 -5.10
N ALA A 129 10.54 -1.38 -3.88
CA ALA A 129 10.33 -0.06 -3.27
C ALA A 129 11.26 0.10 -2.06
N LEU A 130 12.04 1.18 -2.06
CA LEU A 130 13.02 1.52 -1.04
C LEU A 130 12.69 2.91 -0.48
N VAL A 131 12.70 3.06 0.83
CA VAL A 131 12.54 4.35 1.51
C VAL A 131 13.80 4.68 2.27
N LYS A 132 14.28 5.92 2.12
CA LYS A 132 15.39 6.45 2.89
C LYS A 132 15.04 7.84 3.44
N GLN A 133 15.28 8.04 4.72
CA GLN A 133 15.27 9.34 5.38
C GLN A 133 16.52 10.11 4.98
N LEU A 134 16.30 11.33 4.55
CA LEU A 134 17.31 12.28 4.11
C LEU A 134 17.68 13.17 5.29
N ARG A 135 18.95 13.55 5.32
CA ARG A 135 19.43 14.68 6.10
C ARG A 135 20.17 15.61 5.17
N TYR A 136 19.95 16.89 5.42
CA TYR A 136 20.49 17.96 4.60
C TYR A 136 21.56 18.73 5.37
N GLY A 137 22.62 19.14 4.68
CA GLY A 137 23.60 20.05 5.25
C GLY A 137 22.96 21.39 5.62
N ALA A 138 23.55 22.08 6.61
CA ALA A 138 23.14 23.42 6.98
C ALA A 138 23.18 24.37 5.77
N ASP A 139 22.22 25.29 5.68
CA ASP A 139 22.07 26.30 4.62
C ASP A 139 21.85 25.78 3.19
N THR A 140 21.65 24.47 3.02
CA THR A 140 21.37 23.86 1.72
C THR A 140 19.95 24.12 1.24
N ILE A 141 19.72 23.88 -0.05
CA ILE A 141 18.40 24.01 -0.68
C ILE A 141 17.41 23.03 -0.03
N GLY A 142 17.84 21.78 0.22
CA GLY A 142 17.00 20.77 0.86
C GLY A 142 16.59 21.15 2.29
N ALA A 143 17.53 21.66 3.09
CA ALA A 143 17.23 22.09 4.47
C ALA A 143 16.18 23.20 4.51
N LYS A 144 16.33 24.25 3.69
CA LYS A 144 15.39 25.39 3.60
C LYS A 144 14.01 25.00 3.09
N LEU A 145 13.91 23.89 2.37
CA LEU A 145 12.66 23.41 1.77
C LEU A 145 12.01 22.27 2.56
N ALA A 146 12.71 21.74 3.56
CA ALA A 146 12.22 20.78 4.53
C ALA A 146 11.61 21.46 5.77
N GLU A 147 11.91 22.74 6.01
CA GLU A 147 11.28 23.51 7.10
C GLU A 147 9.77 23.71 6.83
N PRO A 148 8.91 23.50 7.85
CA PRO A 148 7.49 23.86 7.77
C PRO A 148 7.37 25.39 7.61
N GLY A 149 6.59 25.84 6.64
CA GLY A 149 6.42 27.27 6.36
C GLY A 149 5.84 28.04 7.55
N GLU A 150 6.16 29.33 7.66
CA GLU A 150 5.73 30.23 8.75
C GLU A 150 4.19 30.31 8.97
N ASP A 151 3.39 29.80 8.02
CA ASP A 151 1.93 29.71 8.10
C ASP A 151 1.39 28.55 8.97
N GLU A 152 2.23 27.61 9.44
CA GLU A 152 1.79 26.44 10.23
C GLU A 152 1.71 26.67 11.76
N GLN A 153 2.00 27.86 12.27
CA GLN A 153 1.92 28.15 13.72
C GLN A 153 0.50 28.40 14.25
N ALA A 154 -0.53 28.40 13.40
CA ALA A 154 -1.92 28.41 13.82
C ALA A 154 -2.51 26.98 13.74
N GLY A 155 -2.75 26.38 14.91
CA GLY A 155 -3.14 24.98 15.07
C GLY A 155 -4.13 24.45 14.02
N GLY A 156 -3.68 23.43 13.30
CA GLY A 156 -4.48 22.70 12.32
C GLY A 156 -3.74 21.43 11.91
N LYS A 157 -4.41 20.29 12.15
CA LYS A 157 -4.06 18.91 11.77
C LYS A 157 -2.99 18.77 10.67
N VAL A 158 -2.02 17.89 10.95
CA VAL A 158 -1.15 17.23 9.96
C VAL A 158 -1.94 16.99 8.67
N ARG A 159 -1.61 17.72 7.60
CA ARG A 159 -2.15 17.46 6.27
C ARG A 159 -1.44 16.22 5.71
N PRO A 160 -2.15 15.13 5.35
CA PRO A 160 -1.53 14.13 4.51
C PRO A 160 -1.40 14.70 3.09
N MET A 161 -0.16 14.71 2.61
CA MET A 161 0.30 14.53 1.23
C MET A 161 -0.65 14.98 0.11
N SER A 162 -0.37 16.12 -0.53
CA SER A 162 -0.78 16.33 -1.93
C SER A 162 0.47 16.53 -2.78
N GLY A 163 0.79 15.48 -3.51
CA GLY A 163 2.03 15.26 -4.22
C GLY A 163 2.08 13.80 -4.64
N ALA A 164 0.96 13.33 -5.19
CA ALA A 164 0.83 11.95 -5.60
C ALA A 164 1.05 11.89 -7.11
N ASP A 165 2.05 11.12 -7.47
CA ASP A 165 2.23 10.53 -8.78
C ASP A 165 0.87 10.13 -9.39
N PRO A 166 0.42 10.77 -10.49
CA PRO A 166 -0.90 10.53 -11.08
C PRO A 166 -1.13 9.05 -11.41
N GLU A 167 -0.07 8.29 -11.70
CA GLU A 167 -0.18 6.85 -11.95
C GLU A 167 -0.43 6.05 -10.68
N LEU A 168 0.12 6.49 -9.53
CA LEU A 168 -0.15 5.89 -8.24
C LEU A 168 -1.59 6.20 -7.77
N GLU A 169 -2.10 7.40 -8.04
CA GLU A 169 -3.50 7.75 -7.81
C GLU A 169 -4.43 6.91 -8.69
N VAL A 170 -4.12 6.75 -9.98
CA VAL A 170 -4.88 5.88 -10.90
C VAL A 170 -4.84 4.43 -10.44
N PHE A 171 -3.68 3.96 -9.96
CA PHE A 171 -3.54 2.61 -9.43
C PHE A 171 -4.33 2.41 -8.12
N ALA A 172 -4.23 3.32 -7.17
CA ALA A 172 -5.01 3.29 -5.94
C ALA A 172 -6.52 3.36 -6.24
N GLY A 173 -6.92 4.25 -7.15
CA GLY A 173 -8.27 4.35 -7.70
C GLY A 173 -8.79 3.00 -8.21
N ARG A 174 -7.97 2.31 -9.01
CA ARG A 174 -8.29 0.95 -9.51
C ARG A 174 -8.48 -0.04 -8.36
N LEU A 175 -7.64 -0.05 -7.34
CA LEU A 175 -7.79 -0.96 -6.19
C LEU A 175 -9.10 -0.71 -5.44
N PHE A 176 -9.48 0.56 -5.24
CA PHE A 176 -10.77 0.90 -4.67
C PHE A 176 -11.93 0.45 -5.55
N ASP A 177 -11.81 0.53 -6.88
CA ASP A 177 -12.83 0.04 -7.80
C ASP A 177 -12.93 -1.49 -7.79
N LEU A 178 -11.82 -2.22 -7.68
CA LEU A 178 -11.81 -3.67 -7.48
C LEU A 178 -12.55 -4.06 -6.20
N ALA A 179 -12.36 -3.30 -5.11
CA ALA A 179 -13.09 -3.51 -3.86
C ALA A 179 -14.60 -3.24 -4.02
N ARG A 180 -14.98 -2.13 -4.67
CA ARG A 180 -16.40 -1.78 -4.93
C ARG A 180 -17.09 -2.76 -5.87
N THR A 181 -16.35 -3.40 -6.77
CA THR A 181 -16.87 -4.37 -7.76
C THR A 181 -16.72 -5.83 -7.33
N GLY A 182 -16.08 -6.09 -6.18
CA GLY A 182 -15.98 -7.43 -5.60
C GLY A 182 -15.01 -8.37 -6.31
N GLN A 183 -13.99 -7.84 -6.98
CA GLN A 183 -12.97 -8.63 -7.67
C GLN A 183 -11.96 -9.21 -6.67
N ALA A 184 -12.43 -10.15 -5.84
CA ALA A 184 -11.74 -10.70 -4.68
C ALA A 184 -10.35 -11.25 -5.04
N ASP A 185 -10.24 -12.12 -6.04
CA ASP A 185 -8.98 -12.78 -6.39
C ASP A 185 -7.92 -11.80 -6.86
N GLN A 186 -8.31 -10.81 -7.68
CA GLN A 186 -7.39 -9.77 -8.14
C GLN A 186 -6.95 -8.88 -6.98
N LEU A 187 -7.89 -8.44 -6.14
CA LEU A 187 -7.58 -7.56 -5.02
C LEU A 187 -6.71 -8.29 -3.98
N ALA A 188 -7.00 -9.56 -3.71
CA ALA A 188 -6.19 -10.46 -2.91
C ALA A 188 -4.77 -10.58 -3.45
N ALA A 189 -4.61 -10.80 -4.77
CA ALA A 189 -3.29 -10.86 -5.38
C ALA A 189 -2.49 -9.56 -5.21
N TYR A 190 -3.15 -8.39 -5.28
CA TYR A 190 -2.48 -7.11 -5.02
C TYR A 190 -2.07 -6.95 -3.54
N VAL A 191 -2.90 -7.41 -2.60
CA VAL A 191 -2.57 -7.39 -1.16
C VAL A 191 -1.47 -8.39 -0.83
N ASP A 192 -1.49 -9.59 -1.41
CA ASP A 192 -0.43 -10.60 -1.30
C ASP A 192 0.87 -10.10 -1.90
N ALA A 193 0.78 -9.35 -3.01
CA ALA A 193 1.92 -8.66 -3.57
C ALA A 193 2.42 -7.56 -2.63
N GLY A 194 1.64 -7.10 -1.66
CA GLY A 194 2.07 -6.24 -0.55
C GLY A 194 1.31 -4.93 -0.45
N VAL A 195 0.22 -4.72 -1.22
CA VAL A 195 -0.68 -3.56 -1.03
C VAL A 195 -1.10 -3.60 0.43
N PRO A 196 -0.97 -2.49 1.19
CA PRO A 196 -1.45 -2.47 2.56
C PRO A 196 -2.90 -2.93 2.59
N ALA A 197 -3.20 -3.97 3.36
CA ALA A 197 -4.56 -4.51 3.46
C ALA A 197 -5.56 -3.43 3.94
N ASP A 198 -5.07 -2.48 4.74
CA ASP A 198 -5.78 -1.30 5.22
C ASP A 198 -5.53 -0.03 4.39
N LEU A 199 -5.22 -0.17 3.09
CA LEU A 199 -5.14 0.98 2.19
C LEU A 199 -6.47 1.75 2.21
N THR A 200 -6.40 3.07 2.43
CA THR A 200 -7.57 3.96 2.50
C THR A 200 -7.65 4.93 1.34
N ASN A 201 -8.87 5.26 0.92
CA ASN A 201 -9.13 6.38 0.01
C ASN A 201 -9.10 7.74 0.75
N GLU A 202 -9.43 8.83 0.06
CA GLU A 202 -9.47 10.20 0.61
C GLU A 202 -10.49 10.42 1.75
N MET A 203 -11.41 9.48 1.97
CA MET A 203 -12.41 9.53 3.05
C MET A 203 -12.04 8.61 4.21
N GLY A 204 -10.86 7.99 4.17
CA GLY A 204 -10.43 6.98 5.14
C GLY A 204 -11.07 5.60 4.93
N ASP A 205 -11.82 5.37 3.85
CA ASP A 205 -12.46 4.06 3.63
C ASP A 205 -11.41 3.03 3.21
N THR A 206 -11.29 1.94 3.96
CA THR A 206 -10.43 0.81 3.59
C THR A 206 -10.99 0.02 2.41
N LEU A 207 -10.14 -0.78 1.75
CA LEU A 207 -10.56 -1.76 0.76
C LEU A 207 -11.67 -2.68 1.31
N LEU A 208 -11.52 -3.14 2.55
CA LEU A 208 -12.49 -4.01 3.22
C LEU A 208 -13.82 -3.28 3.47
N MET A 209 -13.77 -2.02 3.89
CA MET A 209 -14.98 -1.20 4.09
C MET A 209 -15.74 -0.97 2.79
N LEU A 210 -15.03 -0.68 1.69
CA LEU A 210 -15.65 -0.52 0.37
C LEU A 210 -16.30 -1.83 -0.09
N ALA A 211 -15.59 -2.97 0.03
CA ALA A 211 -16.17 -4.27 -0.28
C ALA A 211 -17.41 -4.57 0.56
N ALA A 212 -17.38 -4.26 1.86
CA ALA A 212 -18.49 -4.47 2.77
C ALA A 212 -19.71 -3.60 2.42
N TYR A 213 -19.49 -2.31 2.14
CA TYR A 213 -20.54 -1.37 1.75
C TYR A 213 -21.21 -1.71 0.42
N HIS A 214 -20.52 -2.46 -0.44
CA HIS A 214 -21.00 -2.88 -1.76
C HIS A 214 -21.45 -4.36 -1.82
N GLY A 215 -21.57 -5.05 -0.69
CA GLY A 215 -22.16 -6.39 -0.63
C GLY A 215 -21.21 -7.56 -0.93
N HIS A 216 -19.89 -7.32 -1.00
CA HIS A 216 -18.93 -8.33 -1.47
C HIS A 216 -18.32 -9.16 -0.35
N ALA A 217 -19.12 -10.06 0.24
CA ALA A 217 -18.69 -10.90 1.37
C ALA A 217 -17.41 -11.71 1.11
N GLY A 218 -17.26 -12.27 -0.11
CA GLY A 218 -16.05 -12.99 -0.50
C GLY A 218 -14.80 -12.10 -0.52
N THR A 219 -14.93 -10.85 -0.97
CA THR A 219 -13.82 -9.88 -0.97
C THR A 219 -13.47 -9.46 0.46
N VAL A 220 -14.47 -9.24 1.32
CA VAL A 220 -14.25 -8.94 2.75
C VAL A 220 -13.44 -10.03 3.43
N ARG A 221 -13.83 -11.30 3.22
CA ARG A 221 -13.13 -12.46 3.79
C ARG A 221 -11.70 -12.55 3.28
N ALA A 222 -11.49 -12.43 1.97
CA ALA A 222 -10.17 -12.50 1.36
C ALA A 222 -9.21 -11.41 1.88
N LEU A 223 -9.71 -10.20 2.11
CA LEU A 223 -8.93 -9.09 2.67
C LEU A 223 -8.61 -9.31 4.15
N ALA A 224 -9.59 -9.76 4.94
CA ALA A 224 -9.39 -10.03 6.36
C ALA A 224 -8.38 -11.17 6.60
N GLU A 225 -8.43 -12.23 5.79
CA GLU A 225 -7.44 -13.33 5.80
C GLU A 225 -6.00 -12.84 5.53
N ARG A 226 -5.86 -11.68 4.90
CA ARG A 226 -4.59 -11.01 4.60
C ARG A 226 -4.26 -9.87 5.55
N GLY A 227 -4.93 -9.82 6.69
CA GLY A 227 -4.65 -8.89 7.78
C GLY A 227 -5.31 -7.51 7.65
N ALA A 228 -6.33 -7.35 6.81
CA ALA A 228 -7.16 -6.14 6.87
C ALA A 228 -7.92 -6.09 8.20
N ASP A 229 -7.90 -4.93 8.86
CA ASP A 229 -8.57 -4.70 10.12
C ASP A 229 -10.09 -4.52 9.89
N VAL A 230 -10.86 -5.49 10.40
CA VAL A 230 -12.33 -5.52 10.28
C VAL A 230 -13.02 -4.45 11.13
N GLU A 231 -12.31 -3.85 12.08
CA GLU A 231 -12.81 -2.80 12.99
C GLU A 231 -12.34 -1.39 12.63
N ARG A 232 -11.49 -1.25 11.59
CA ARG A 232 -10.90 0.03 11.20
C ARG A 232 -11.97 1.07 10.86
N GLU A 233 -11.93 2.20 11.56
CA GLU A 233 -12.78 3.35 11.29
C GLU A 233 -12.25 4.19 10.12
N ASN A 234 -13.17 4.73 9.31
CA ASN A 234 -12.86 5.78 8.34
C ASN A 234 -12.84 7.17 8.99
N ASP A 235 -12.64 8.22 8.19
CA ASP A 235 -12.53 9.60 8.71
C ASP A 235 -13.83 10.14 9.31
N ARG A 236 -14.95 9.43 9.13
CA ARG A 236 -16.27 9.72 9.73
C ARG A 236 -16.56 8.88 10.96
N GLY A 237 -15.62 8.07 11.43
CA GLY A 237 -15.82 7.14 12.55
C GLY A 237 -16.68 5.92 12.20
N GLN A 238 -17.01 5.71 10.92
CA GLN A 238 -17.80 4.57 10.48
C GLN A 238 -16.94 3.31 10.42
N ARG A 239 -17.45 2.20 10.94
CA ARG A 239 -16.85 0.86 10.84
C ARG A 239 -17.49 0.02 9.72
N PRO A 240 -16.79 -0.99 9.15
CA PRO A 240 -17.31 -1.81 8.07
C PRO A 240 -18.66 -2.47 8.38
N LEU A 241 -18.84 -2.99 9.60
CA LEU A 241 -20.08 -3.66 10.01
C LEU A 241 -21.28 -2.71 10.02
N ALA A 242 -21.11 -1.47 10.50
CA ALA A 242 -22.17 -0.45 10.46
C ALA A 242 -22.53 -0.06 9.02
N GLY A 243 -21.54 0.04 8.13
CA GLY A 243 -21.77 0.26 6.69
C GLY A 243 -22.57 -0.85 6.02
N ALA A 244 -22.24 -2.12 6.29
CA ALA A 244 -22.95 -3.27 5.76
C ALA A 244 -24.41 -3.35 6.27
N VAL A 245 -24.63 -3.04 7.55
CA VAL A 245 -25.98 -2.94 8.14
C VAL A 245 -26.80 -1.84 7.47
N PHE A 246 -26.23 -0.65 7.31
CA PHE A 246 -26.89 0.47 6.63
C PHE A 246 -27.31 0.12 5.20
N LYS A 247 -26.51 -0.69 4.51
CA LYS A 247 -26.77 -1.15 3.15
C LYS A 247 -27.65 -2.38 3.04
N LYS A 248 -27.96 -3.04 4.16
CA LYS A 248 -28.75 -4.26 4.21
C LYS A 248 -28.08 -5.41 3.46
N GLU A 249 -26.79 -5.62 3.70
CA GLU A 249 -25.99 -6.67 3.07
C GLU A 249 -25.81 -7.88 4.02
N PRO A 250 -26.78 -8.83 4.10
CA PRO A 250 -26.80 -9.87 5.11
C PRO A 250 -25.59 -10.81 5.09
N GLU A 251 -25.08 -11.16 3.90
CA GLU A 251 -23.92 -12.04 3.76
C GLU A 251 -22.62 -11.38 4.26
N VAL A 252 -22.47 -10.08 4.01
CA VAL A 252 -21.36 -9.28 4.54
C VAL A 252 -21.46 -9.16 6.05
N VAL A 253 -22.65 -8.83 6.58
CA VAL A 253 -22.86 -8.73 8.03
C VAL A 253 -22.48 -10.03 8.73
N ARG A 254 -22.94 -11.19 8.24
CA ARG A 254 -22.52 -12.50 8.78
C ARG A 254 -21.01 -12.71 8.70
N THR A 255 -20.41 -12.41 7.55
CA THR A 255 -18.97 -12.57 7.36
C THR A 255 -18.17 -11.71 8.33
N LEU A 256 -18.55 -10.45 8.54
CA LEU A 256 -17.88 -9.57 9.49
C LEU A 256 -18.04 -10.06 10.94
N LEU A 257 -19.23 -10.56 11.32
CA LEU A 257 -19.43 -11.19 12.63
C LEU A 257 -18.56 -12.44 12.81
N ASP A 258 -18.47 -13.30 11.79
CA ASP A 258 -17.61 -14.49 11.80
C ASP A 258 -16.12 -14.13 11.96
N LEU A 259 -15.72 -12.98 11.41
CA LEU A 259 -14.37 -12.42 11.52
C LEU A 259 -14.14 -11.69 12.85
N GLY A 260 -15.13 -11.65 13.75
CA GLY A 260 -15.01 -11.10 15.10
C GLY A 260 -15.39 -9.63 15.23
N ALA A 261 -16.10 -9.06 14.26
CA ALA A 261 -16.52 -7.66 14.35
C ALA A 261 -17.54 -7.43 15.48
N ASP A 262 -17.37 -6.39 16.29
CA ASP A 262 -18.24 -6.05 17.43
C ASP A 262 -19.44 -5.19 16.97
N PRO A 263 -20.69 -5.70 17.06
CA PRO A 263 -21.88 -4.93 16.69
C PRO A 263 -22.12 -3.66 17.50
N ARG A 264 -21.50 -3.55 18.68
CA ARG A 264 -21.71 -2.46 19.64
C ARG A 264 -20.60 -1.42 19.60
N ALA A 265 -19.59 -1.60 18.76
CA ALA A 265 -18.46 -0.69 18.68
C ALA A 265 -18.63 0.35 17.55
N GLY A 266 -17.98 1.51 17.72
CA GLY A 266 -18.08 2.67 16.83
C GLY A 266 -19.26 3.59 17.16
N ASP A 267 -19.33 4.73 16.45
CA ASP A 267 -20.40 5.74 16.58
C ASP A 267 -20.80 6.29 15.19
N PRO A 268 -21.98 5.94 14.65
CA PRO A 268 -22.96 5.01 15.22
C PRO A 268 -22.48 3.55 15.09
N SER A 269 -22.76 2.74 16.10
CA SER A 269 -22.51 1.30 16.07
C SER A 269 -23.43 0.59 15.06
N ALA A 270 -23.09 -0.66 14.70
CA ALA A 270 -23.93 -1.47 13.82
C ALA A 270 -25.30 -1.77 14.45
N ALA A 271 -25.34 -2.01 15.77
CA ALA A 271 -26.58 -2.21 16.52
C ALA A 271 -27.46 -0.95 16.53
N GLU A 272 -26.89 0.24 16.74
CA GLU A 272 -27.64 1.50 16.68
C GLU A 272 -28.14 1.79 15.27
N THR A 273 -27.32 1.53 14.26
CA THR A 273 -27.72 1.63 12.85
C THR A 273 -28.90 0.69 12.57
N ALA A 274 -28.84 -0.58 12.98
CA ALA A 274 -29.94 -1.52 12.80
C ALA A 274 -31.22 -1.10 13.53
N LYS A 275 -31.12 -0.51 14.74
CA LYS A 275 -32.28 0.06 15.47
C LYS A 275 -32.88 1.24 14.72
N MET A 276 -32.04 2.19 14.29
CA MET A 276 -32.46 3.42 13.60
C MET A 276 -33.23 3.12 12.31
N PHE A 277 -32.80 2.12 11.55
CA PHE A 277 -33.42 1.74 10.28
C PHE A 277 -34.39 0.55 10.38
N GLY A 278 -34.64 0.04 11.58
CA GLY A 278 -35.62 -1.03 11.83
C GLY A 278 -35.22 -2.41 11.28
N HIS A 279 -33.93 -2.74 11.23
CA HIS A 279 -33.41 -4.00 10.70
C HIS A 279 -33.46 -5.10 11.76
N ALA A 280 -34.66 -5.62 12.00
CA ALA A 280 -34.94 -6.62 13.03
C ALA A 280 -34.08 -7.89 12.93
N GLU A 281 -33.78 -8.35 11.70
CA GLU A 281 -32.93 -9.53 11.48
C GLU A 281 -31.50 -9.32 12.02
N PHE A 282 -30.89 -8.18 11.75
CA PHE A 282 -29.54 -7.89 12.26
C PHE A 282 -29.53 -7.72 13.77
N LEU A 283 -30.59 -7.13 14.35
CA LEU A 283 -30.72 -7.05 15.80
C LEU A 283 -30.80 -8.42 16.46
N GLU A 284 -31.49 -9.37 15.84
CA GLU A 284 -31.49 -10.77 16.30
C GLU A 284 -30.09 -11.38 16.25
N TRP A 285 -29.31 -11.12 15.19
CA TRP A 285 -27.93 -11.60 15.09
C TRP A 285 -27.00 -10.97 16.12
N PHE A 286 -27.26 -9.71 16.51
CA PHE A 286 -26.47 -9.00 17.52
C PHE A 286 -26.92 -9.30 18.97
N GLY A 287 -27.99 -10.08 19.15
CA GLY A 287 -28.59 -10.35 20.46
C GLY A 287 -29.28 -9.12 21.06
N GLU A 288 -29.75 -8.18 20.23
CA GLU A 288 -30.41 -6.95 20.64
C GLU A 288 -31.94 -7.08 20.56
N PRO A 289 -32.69 -6.38 21.45
CA PRO A 289 -34.15 -6.37 21.40
C PRO A 289 -34.65 -5.74 20.09
N ARG A 290 -35.68 -6.36 19.49
CA ARG A 290 -36.34 -5.86 18.29
C ARG A 290 -36.91 -4.44 18.56
N PRO A 291 -36.86 -3.50 17.58
CA PRO A 291 -37.35 -2.15 17.79
C PRO A 291 -38.85 -2.22 18.09
N ALA A 292 -39.33 -1.39 19.02
CA ALA A 292 -40.76 -1.26 19.27
C ALA A 292 -41.45 -0.86 17.95
N THR A 293 -42.39 -1.68 17.49
CA THR A 293 -43.20 -1.37 16.31
C THR A 293 -43.87 -0.02 16.55
N PRO A 294 -43.69 1.00 15.69
CA PRO A 294 -44.44 2.24 15.85
C PRO A 294 -45.91 1.89 15.69
N ALA A 295 -46.69 2.05 16.76
CA ALA A 295 -48.13 1.93 16.73
C ALA A 295 -48.65 2.90 15.67
N HIS A 296 -48.99 2.37 14.49
CA HIS A 296 -49.70 3.16 13.49
C HIS A 296 -51.09 3.40 14.06
N GLY A 297 -51.28 4.59 14.65
CA GLY A 297 -52.59 5.10 15.04
C GLY A 297 -53.50 5.11 13.83
N GLY A 298 -54.70 4.57 14.00
CA GLY A 298 -55.73 4.46 12.97
C GLY A 298 -56.41 5.76 12.60
#